data_AF-A0A384II22-F1
#
_entry.id   AF-A0A384II22-F1
#
_cell.length_a   1.000
_cell.length_b   1.000
_cell.length_c   1.000
_cell.angle_alpha   90.00
_cell.angle_beta   90.00
_cell.angle_gamma   90.00
#
_symmetry.space_group_name_H-M   'P 1'
#
loop_
_entity.id
_entity.type
_entity.pdbx_description
1 polymer ?
#
loop_
_entity_poly.entity_id
_entity_poly.type
_entity_poly.pdbx_seq_one_letter_code
_entity_poly.pdbx_strand_id
1 'polypeptide(L)'
;MGAAASAARWTVEQVLALAPDDASRKAGNKLCASGSWSETGADGTGAVWGLCKGSGSKPYRTVVDTTGPAYRCSCPSRKFPCKHALGLLLLHASDDAAVPAGTPPDWAREWLDGRRARAEAKARPAGADGASGGPADPEAARKRAEKRAERIGGGARELEQRLTDLLRGGLAAAEQSGYGLWEETAARMVDAQAPGLAARVRELGAVPASGPGWPVRLLEECALLHLLDAAWLGRDRLPPTLAATVRTRVGLPASPEGPPVHDRWLVLAQYDTHEGRIVARRIWLYGEESGRTALLLSYGAAGRSPALALPVGTTIEAGLTPYPGAGQLRAELGEGFGISADAAPPPPGGTVADAVAAYGRALTEDPWLESWPVTLREVIPVPAPDGWQLVDTEGREALPVAAAALNRPALWKLAAVSGGAPLIVFGECGHRGFDPLAAWPAAAGAHTPAETVALI
;
A
#
# COMPACT_ATOMS: atom_id res chain seq x y z
N MET A 1 20.95 26.29 20.23
CA MET A 1 20.64 26.32 18.79
C MET A 1 20.76 24.89 18.29
N GLY A 2 19.65 24.16 18.23
CA GLY A 2 19.65 22.79 17.70
C GLY A 2 19.97 22.85 16.21
N ALA A 3 20.93 22.03 15.76
CA ALA A 3 21.15 21.82 14.35
C ALA A 3 19.83 21.28 13.76
N ALA A 4 19.19 22.06 12.89
CA ALA A 4 18.08 21.54 12.09
C ALA A 4 18.64 20.34 11.31
N ALA A 5 18.04 19.16 11.51
CA ALA A 5 18.42 17.97 10.78
C ALA A 5 18.37 18.28 9.27
N SER A 6 19.49 18.08 8.58
CA SER A 6 19.55 18.20 7.13
C SER A 6 18.52 17.24 6.54
N ALA A 7 17.57 17.73 5.75
CA ALA A 7 16.67 16.83 5.04
C ALA A 7 17.49 15.92 4.15
N ALA A 8 17.21 14.63 4.25
CA ALA A 8 18.03 13.62 3.65
C ALA A 8 17.81 13.57 2.13
N ARG A 9 18.93 13.48 1.38
CA ARG A 9 18.92 13.41 -0.08
C ARG A 9 18.50 12.02 -0.54
N TRP A 10 17.49 11.94 -1.40
CA TRP A 10 17.05 10.67 -1.97
C TRP A 10 17.96 10.20 -3.09
N THR A 11 18.14 8.89 -3.23
CA THR A 11 18.87 8.29 -4.34
C THR A 11 18.08 8.40 -5.65
N VAL A 12 18.78 8.29 -6.78
CA VAL A 12 18.13 8.25 -8.11
C VAL A 12 17.08 7.13 -8.17
N GLU A 13 17.38 5.94 -7.62
CA GLU A 13 16.45 4.82 -7.59
C GLU A 13 15.19 5.13 -6.76
N GLN A 14 15.36 5.71 -5.57
CA GLN A 14 14.26 6.15 -4.71
C GLN A 14 13.35 7.17 -5.41
N VAL A 15 13.93 8.15 -6.14
CA VAL A 15 13.14 9.12 -6.89
C VAL A 15 12.39 8.46 -8.06
N LEU A 16 13.03 7.56 -8.79
CA LEU A 16 12.38 6.85 -9.90
C LEU A 16 11.24 5.95 -9.41
N ALA A 17 11.33 5.39 -8.21
CA ALA A 17 10.26 4.60 -7.58
C ALA A 17 9.01 5.43 -7.23
N LEU A 18 9.11 6.76 -7.14
CA LEU A 18 7.95 7.65 -6.96
C LEU A 18 7.14 7.87 -8.25
N ALA A 19 7.66 7.44 -9.41
CA ALA A 19 7.02 7.73 -10.69
C ALA A 19 5.63 7.06 -10.80
N PRO A 20 4.59 7.82 -11.20
CA PRO A 20 3.23 7.29 -11.29
C PRO A 20 3.01 6.31 -12.46
N ASP A 21 3.91 6.33 -13.44
CA ASP A 21 3.95 5.38 -14.57
C ASP A 21 5.30 5.50 -15.31
N ASP A 22 5.59 4.52 -16.16
CA ASP A 22 6.83 4.45 -16.96
C ASP A 22 7.02 5.63 -17.90
N ALA A 23 5.93 6.18 -18.45
CA ALA A 23 6.00 7.34 -19.33
C ALA A 23 6.47 8.58 -18.56
N SER A 24 5.96 8.77 -17.34
CA SER A 24 6.37 9.84 -16.43
C SER A 24 7.79 9.64 -15.93
N ARG A 25 8.18 8.39 -15.64
CA ARG A 25 9.55 8.00 -15.27
C ARG A 25 10.55 8.40 -16.36
N LYS A 26 10.32 7.95 -17.60
CA LYS A 26 11.17 8.28 -18.76
C LYS A 26 11.23 9.78 -19.04
N ALA A 27 10.08 10.46 -18.98
CA ALA A 27 10.00 11.90 -19.23
C ALA A 27 10.70 12.72 -18.13
N GLY A 28 10.58 12.32 -16.86
CA GLY A 28 11.29 12.94 -15.74
C GLY A 28 12.80 12.78 -15.86
N ASN A 29 13.27 11.56 -16.17
CA ASN A 29 14.69 11.29 -16.37
C ASN A 29 15.30 12.14 -17.50
N LYS A 30 14.56 12.30 -18.60
CA LYS A 30 14.99 13.17 -19.70
C LYS A 30 15.12 14.64 -19.28
N LEU A 31 14.24 15.12 -18.38
CA LEU A 31 14.25 16.50 -17.89
C LEU A 31 15.36 16.77 -16.87
N CYS A 32 15.88 15.74 -16.20
CA CYS A 32 17.05 15.84 -15.32
C CYS A 32 18.33 16.12 -16.11
N ALA A 33 18.52 15.43 -17.25
CA ALA A 33 19.74 15.53 -18.05
C ALA A 33 19.78 16.78 -18.97
N SER A 34 18.67 17.49 -19.12
CA SER A 34 18.60 18.65 -19.99
C SER A 34 18.87 19.94 -19.19
N GLY A 35 19.56 20.92 -19.80
CA GLY A 35 19.68 22.31 -19.31
C GLY A 35 18.35 23.08 -19.35
N SER A 36 17.25 22.39 -19.00
CA SER A 36 15.88 22.87 -18.97
C SER A 36 15.52 23.52 -17.64
N TRP A 37 16.40 23.41 -16.64
CA TRP A 37 16.21 23.97 -15.30
C TRP A 37 16.96 25.28 -15.13
N SER A 38 16.31 26.23 -14.49
CA SER A 38 16.90 27.50 -14.05
C SER A 38 16.32 27.87 -12.68
N GLU A 39 17.00 28.78 -11.97
CA GLU A 39 16.59 29.24 -10.63
C GLU A 39 16.27 28.07 -9.68
N THR A 40 17.09 27.01 -9.76
CA THR A 40 17.01 25.86 -8.87
C THR A 40 17.59 26.19 -7.51
N GLY A 41 17.05 25.56 -6.48
CA GLY A 41 17.65 25.62 -5.16
C GLY A 41 17.00 24.66 -4.18
N ALA A 42 17.68 24.44 -3.06
CA ALA A 42 17.18 23.69 -1.93
C ALA A 42 17.45 24.45 -0.62
N ASP A 43 16.57 24.32 0.37
CA ASP A 43 16.73 25.02 1.65
C ASP A 43 17.50 24.20 2.71
N GLY A 44 17.92 22.98 2.36
CA GLY A 44 18.58 22.03 3.26
C GLY A 44 17.67 21.41 4.33
N THR A 45 16.43 21.89 4.47
CA THR A 45 15.43 21.38 5.43
C THR A 45 14.28 20.62 4.77
N GLY A 46 14.30 20.51 3.44
CA GLY A 46 13.46 19.61 2.65
C GLY A 46 12.68 20.28 1.53
N ALA A 47 12.79 21.60 1.36
CA ALA A 47 12.24 22.27 0.19
C ALA A 47 13.24 22.22 -0.97
N VAL A 48 12.76 21.81 -2.15
CA VAL A 48 13.48 21.85 -3.42
C VAL A 48 12.62 22.57 -4.44
N TRP A 49 13.17 23.53 -5.18
CA TRP A 49 12.45 24.30 -6.19
C TRP A 49 13.25 24.47 -7.47
N GLY A 50 12.55 24.81 -8.55
CA GLY A 50 13.15 25.18 -9.81
C GLY A 50 12.13 25.62 -10.86
N LEU A 51 12.62 26.31 -11.88
CA LEU A 51 11.87 26.69 -13.07
C LEU A 51 12.24 25.76 -14.22
N CYS A 52 11.27 24.98 -14.72
CA CYS A 52 11.47 24.11 -15.87
C CYS A 52 10.99 24.80 -17.15
N LYS A 53 11.86 24.93 -18.15
CA LYS A 53 11.50 25.40 -19.49
C LYS A 53 10.51 24.43 -20.13
N GLY A 54 9.31 24.94 -20.44
CA GLY A 54 8.24 24.20 -21.09
C GLY A 54 8.10 24.56 -22.57
N SER A 55 7.04 24.05 -23.20
CA SER A 55 6.65 24.43 -24.57
C SER A 55 5.99 25.81 -24.66
N GLY A 56 5.67 26.44 -23.53
CA GLY A 56 5.09 27.78 -23.46
C GLY A 56 6.13 28.87 -23.16
N SER A 57 5.68 30.13 -23.17
CA SER A 57 6.53 31.31 -22.93
C SER A 57 6.94 31.49 -21.46
N LYS A 58 6.20 30.90 -20.51
CA LYS A 58 6.51 30.94 -19.07
C LYS A 58 7.03 29.57 -18.61
N PRO A 59 8.16 29.50 -17.90
CA PRO A 59 8.63 28.24 -17.33
C PRO A 59 7.67 27.73 -16.23
N TYR A 60 7.63 26.41 -16.07
CA TYR A 60 6.83 25.77 -15.03
C TYR A 60 7.52 25.91 -13.68
N ARG A 61 6.84 26.55 -12.73
CA ARG A 61 7.26 26.65 -11.33
C ARG A 61 7.02 25.30 -10.67
N THR A 62 8.09 24.68 -10.19
CA THR A 62 8.05 23.38 -9.53
C THR A 62 8.67 23.52 -8.15
N VAL A 63 7.92 23.14 -7.11
CA VAL A 63 8.39 23.03 -5.74
C VAL A 63 8.01 21.66 -5.19
N VAL A 64 8.92 21.08 -4.44
CA VAL A 64 8.79 19.79 -3.77
C VAL A 64 9.17 19.99 -2.30
N ASP A 65 8.39 19.38 -1.43
CA ASP A 65 8.69 19.27 -0.01
C ASP A 65 8.95 17.79 0.28
N THR A 66 10.20 17.45 0.59
CA THR A 66 10.71 16.10 0.81
C THR A 66 10.49 15.59 2.23
N THR A 67 10.04 16.43 3.16
CA THR A 67 9.77 16.00 4.56
C THR A 67 8.48 15.18 4.67
N GLY A 68 7.47 15.56 3.91
CA GLY A 68 6.23 14.82 3.68
C GLY A 68 5.95 14.87 2.19
N PRO A 69 6.52 13.96 1.38
CA PRO A 69 6.72 14.08 -0.06
C PRO A 69 5.48 14.63 -0.74
N ALA A 70 5.49 15.92 -1.09
CA ALA A 70 4.47 16.47 -1.96
C ALA A 70 4.99 17.51 -2.92
N TYR A 71 4.16 17.70 -3.93
CA TYR A 71 4.60 18.25 -5.19
C TYR A 71 3.61 19.33 -5.62
N ARG A 72 4.13 20.51 -5.94
CA ARG A 72 3.37 21.54 -6.63
C ARG A 72 4.11 21.95 -7.89
N CYS A 73 3.43 21.79 -9.01
CA CYS A 73 3.92 22.21 -10.32
C CYS A 73 2.82 23.00 -11.03
N SER A 74 3.18 24.08 -11.73
CA SER A 74 2.23 24.87 -12.52
C SER A 74 1.85 24.23 -13.87
N CYS A 75 2.35 23.03 -14.19
CA CYS A 75 1.99 22.32 -15.42
C CYS A 75 0.58 21.73 -15.37
N PRO A 76 -0.09 21.49 -16.52
CA PRO A 76 -1.47 20.99 -16.56
C PRO A 76 -1.61 19.48 -16.26
N SER A 77 -0.52 18.80 -15.89
CA SER A 77 -0.54 17.36 -15.58
C SER A 77 -1.44 17.06 -14.38
N ARG A 78 -2.22 15.98 -14.48
CA ARG A 78 -3.01 15.42 -13.37
C ARG A 78 -2.29 14.29 -12.62
N LYS A 79 -1.07 13.95 -13.04
CA LYS A 79 -0.21 12.94 -12.41
C LYS A 79 0.66 13.59 -11.34
N PHE A 80 0.76 12.95 -10.17
CA PHE A 80 1.52 13.43 -9.02
C PHE A 80 2.36 12.28 -8.46
N PRO A 81 3.70 12.41 -8.37
CA PRO A 81 4.51 13.50 -8.92
C PRO A 81 4.46 13.57 -10.47
N CYS A 82 4.44 14.78 -11.02
CA CYS A 82 4.49 14.97 -12.48
C CYS A 82 5.94 14.85 -13.00
N LYS A 83 6.13 14.75 -14.33
CA LYS A 83 7.48 14.68 -14.93
C LYS A 83 8.43 15.81 -14.50
N HIS A 84 7.92 17.01 -14.21
CA HIS A 84 8.77 18.13 -13.76
C HIS A 84 9.19 17.95 -12.29
N ALA A 85 8.28 17.49 -11.42
CA ALA A 85 8.63 17.18 -10.03
C ALA A 85 9.64 16.04 -9.95
N LEU A 86 9.44 14.98 -10.75
CA LEU A 86 10.40 13.88 -10.89
C LEU A 86 11.74 14.39 -11.43
N GLY A 87 11.74 15.21 -12.50
CA GLY A 87 12.96 15.76 -13.09
C GLY A 87 13.76 16.63 -12.11
N LEU A 88 13.08 17.45 -11.30
CA LEU A 88 13.73 18.28 -10.27
C LEU A 88 14.36 17.43 -9.16
N LEU A 89 13.64 16.41 -8.68
CA LEU A 89 14.16 15.50 -7.67
C LEU A 89 15.34 14.67 -8.20
N LEU A 90 15.29 14.22 -9.45
CA LEU A 90 16.40 13.51 -10.10
C LEU A 90 17.62 14.41 -10.26
N LEU A 91 17.41 15.68 -10.62
CA LEU A 91 18.49 16.67 -10.72
C LEU A 91 19.16 16.85 -9.35
N HIS A 92 18.35 17.03 -8.31
CA HIS A 92 18.83 17.14 -6.94
C HIS A 92 19.55 15.87 -6.47
N ALA A 93 19.05 14.68 -6.81
CA ALA A 93 19.66 13.40 -6.47
C ALA A 93 20.98 13.13 -7.20
N SER A 94 21.17 13.70 -8.40
CA SER A 94 22.31 13.39 -9.27
C SER A 94 23.46 14.40 -9.17
N ASP A 95 23.18 15.68 -8.91
CA ASP A 95 24.20 16.74 -8.92
C ASP A 95 23.88 17.86 -7.90
N ASP A 96 24.73 18.01 -6.88
CA ASP A 96 24.56 19.04 -5.84
C ASP A 96 24.78 20.46 -6.38
N ALA A 97 25.65 20.62 -7.39
CA ALA A 97 25.92 21.93 -7.97
C ALA A 97 24.73 22.43 -8.80
N ALA A 98 23.91 21.51 -9.33
CA ALA A 98 22.75 21.85 -10.13
C ALA A 98 21.56 22.34 -9.28
N VAL A 99 21.52 22.05 -7.98
CA VAL A 99 20.48 22.49 -7.04
C VAL A 99 21.14 23.06 -5.78
N PRO A 100 21.70 24.28 -5.86
CA PRO A 100 22.49 24.84 -4.76
C PRO A 100 21.62 25.18 -3.54
N ALA A 101 22.26 25.23 -2.37
CA ALA A 101 21.62 25.72 -1.15
C ALA A 101 21.19 27.18 -1.34
N GLY A 102 19.96 27.51 -0.94
CA GLY A 102 19.41 28.85 -1.11
C GLY A 102 18.16 29.10 -0.30
N THR A 103 17.60 30.30 -0.48
CA THR A 103 16.35 30.70 0.15
C THR A 103 15.20 30.51 -0.84
N PRO A 104 14.08 29.89 -0.46
CA PRO A 104 12.97 29.67 -1.38
C PRO A 104 12.39 31.00 -1.88
N PRO A 105 12.11 31.14 -3.18
CA PRO A 105 11.44 32.32 -3.74
C PRO A 105 10.00 32.41 -3.21
N ASP A 106 9.41 33.61 -3.28
CA ASP A 106 8.09 33.91 -2.66
C ASP A 106 7.01 32.89 -3.02
N TRP A 107 6.91 32.52 -4.29
CA TRP A 107 5.92 31.54 -4.76
C TRP A 107 6.11 30.13 -4.19
N ALA A 108 7.35 29.75 -3.85
CA ALA A 108 7.66 28.46 -3.22
C ALA A 108 7.39 28.56 -1.73
N ARG A 109 7.81 29.65 -1.09
CA ARG A 109 7.58 29.95 0.33
C ARG A 109 6.09 30.00 0.67
N GLU A 110 5.29 30.74 -0.09
CA GLU A 110 3.83 30.84 0.09
C GLU A 110 3.17 29.47 0.09
N TRP A 111 3.60 28.57 -0.80
CA TRP A 111 3.07 27.22 -0.87
C TRP A 111 3.51 26.36 0.33
N LEU A 112 4.79 26.43 0.72
CA LEU A 112 5.34 25.69 1.86
C LEU A 112 4.70 26.15 3.18
N ASP A 113 4.60 27.45 3.41
CA ASP A 113 4.02 28.04 4.62
C ASP A 113 2.52 27.73 4.71
N GLY A 114 1.80 27.85 3.58
CA GLY A 114 0.39 27.46 3.52
C GLY A 114 0.17 25.97 3.82
N ARG A 115 1.15 25.12 3.53
CA ARG A 115 1.12 23.69 3.87
C ARG A 115 1.38 23.46 5.35
N ARG A 116 2.43 24.08 5.91
CA ARG A 116 2.76 24.00 7.35
C ARG A 116 1.59 24.48 8.21
N ALA A 117 0.98 25.62 7.85
CA ALA A 117 -0.20 26.14 8.53
C ALA A 117 -1.40 25.18 8.50
N ARG A 118 -1.62 24.46 7.39
CA ARG A 118 -2.69 23.45 7.30
C ARG A 118 -2.39 22.23 8.19
N ALA A 119 -1.14 21.78 8.20
CA ALA A 119 -0.70 20.69 9.06
C ALA A 119 -0.84 21.06 10.54
N GLU A 120 -0.42 22.26 10.95
CA GLU A 120 -0.56 22.76 12.31
C GLU A 120 -2.04 22.95 12.73
N ALA A 121 -2.89 23.43 11.82
CA ALA A 121 -4.32 23.60 12.08
C ALA A 121 -5.04 22.26 12.34
N LYS A 122 -4.57 21.17 11.72
CA LYS A 122 -5.13 19.83 11.88
C LYS A 122 -4.44 19.00 12.96
N ALA A 123 -3.20 19.34 13.34
CA ALA A 123 -2.47 18.74 14.46
C ALA A 123 -2.85 19.30 15.84
N ARG A 124 -3.50 20.48 15.90
CA ARG A 124 -4.18 20.90 17.15
C ARG A 124 -5.26 19.87 17.48
N PRO A 125 -5.38 19.42 18.75
CA PRO A 125 -6.47 18.53 19.12
C PRO A 125 -7.76 19.20 18.68
N ALA A 126 -8.54 18.51 17.86
CA ALA A 126 -9.86 18.93 17.48
C ALA A 126 -10.69 19.04 18.77
N GLY A 127 -10.70 20.23 19.37
CA GLY A 127 -11.90 20.74 20.00
C GLY A 127 -13.01 20.56 18.98
N ALA A 128 -14.10 19.95 19.45
CA ALA A 128 -15.13 19.29 18.67
C ALA A 128 -15.93 20.22 17.73
N ASP A 129 -15.31 20.93 16.79
CA ASP A 129 -16.00 21.89 15.91
C ASP A 129 -15.33 22.01 14.51
N GLY A 130 -14.78 20.91 14.01
CA GLY A 130 -14.10 20.85 12.70
C GLY A 130 -14.69 19.91 11.66
N ALA A 131 -15.82 19.25 11.95
CA ALA A 131 -16.60 18.53 10.95
C ALA A 131 -17.75 19.44 10.51
N SER A 132 -17.88 19.72 9.21
CA SER A 132 -19.03 20.40 8.62
C SER A 132 -20.27 19.48 8.62
N GLY A 133 -20.68 19.08 9.81
CA GLY A 133 -21.88 18.37 10.18
C GLY A 133 -21.97 18.53 11.69
N GLY A 134 -22.95 19.30 12.17
CA GLY A 134 -23.16 19.49 13.61
C GLY A 134 -23.24 18.14 14.35
N PRO A 135 -23.07 18.12 15.69
CA PRO A 135 -22.95 16.90 16.46
C PRO A 135 -24.07 15.94 16.05
N ALA A 136 -23.68 14.86 15.36
CA ALA A 136 -24.65 13.89 14.88
C ALA A 136 -25.35 13.35 16.11
N ASP A 137 -26.67 13.54 16.20
CA ASP A 137 -27.50 12.95 17.25
C ASP A 137 -27.09 11.47 17.41
N PRO A 138 -26.48 11.09 18.56
CA PRO A 138 -25.98 9.74 18.78
C PRO A 138 -27.08 8.69 18.62
N GLU A 139 -28.33 9.04 18.96
CA GLU A 139 -29.47 8.15 18.80
C GLU A 139 -29.84 7.97 17.33
N ALA A 140 -29.85 9.06 16.55
CA ALA A 140 -30.05 8.98 15.11
C ALA A 140 -28.91 8.22 14.40
N ALA A 141 -27.67 8.36 14.86
CA ALA A 141 -26.53 7.60 14.35
C ALA A 141 -26.68 6.09 14.63
N ARG A 142 -27.08 5.72 15.86
CA ARG A 142 -27.37 4.33 16.23
C ARG A 142 -28.50 3.74 15.37
N LYS A 143 -29.63 4.45 15.24
CA LYS A 143 -30.76 4.02 14.41
C LYS A 143 -30.38 3.85 12.94
N ARG A 144 -29.50 4.70 12.39
CA ARG A 144 -28.98 4.53 11.01
C ARG A 144 -28.09 3.31 10.90
N ALA A 145 -27.25 3.04 11.89
CA ALA A 145 -26.40 1.85 11.92
C ALA A 145 -27.23 0.56 12.02
N GLU A 146 -28.26 0.53 12.87
CA GLU A 146 -29.21 -0.58 13.01
C GLU A 146 -29.94 -0.86 11.68
N LYS A 147 -30.56 0.16 11.07
CA LYS A 147 -31.24 0.00 9.77
C LYS A 147 -30.30 -0.46 8.65
N ARG A 148 -29.06 0.03 8.64
CA ARG A 148 -28.04 -0.46 7.70
C ARG A 148 -27.73 -1.92 7.96
N ALA A 149 -27.57 -2.32 9.23
CA ALA A 149 -27.27 -3.69 9.57
C ALA A 149 -28.41 -4.66 9.19
N GLU A 150 -29.67 -4.22 9.32
CA GLU A 150 -30.84 -4.97 8.85
C GLU A 150 -30.83 -5.17 7.33
N ARG A 151 -30.50 -4.13 6.55
CA ARG A 151 -30.39 -4.23 5.08
C ARG A 151 -29.29 -5.20 4.66
N ILE A 152 -28.11 -5.08 5.25
CA ILE A 152 -26.99 -5.99 4.98
C ILE A 152 -27.39 -7.42 5.38
N GLY A 153 -28.04 -7.60 6.54
CA GLY A 153 -28.53 -8.90 6.98
C GLY A 153 -29.59 -9.51 6.06
N GLY A 154 -30.45 -8.69 5.45
CA GLY A 154 -31.37 -9.13 4.39
C GLY A 154 -30.62 -9.63 3.15
N GLY A 155 -29.67 -8.83 2.66
CA GLY A 155 -28.82 -9.18 1.51
C GLY A 155 -28.01 -10.45 1.75
N ALA A 156 -27.35 -10.59 2.89
CA ALA A 156 -26.55 -11.76 3.24
C ALA A 156 -27.38 -13.07 3.26
N ARG A 157 -28.63 -13.04 3.73
CA ARG A 157 -29.52 -14.22 3.68
C ARG A 157 -29.93 -14.59 2.25
N GLU A 158 -30.19 -13.59 1.40
CA GLU A 158 -30.46 -13.84 -0.01
C GLU A 158 -29.22 -14.44 -0.70
N LEU A 159 -28.03 -13.91 -0.39
CA LEU A 159 -26.77 -14.39 -0.93
C LEU A 159 -26.48 -15.84 -0.50
N GLU A 160 -26.67 -16.17 0.77
CA GLU A 160 -26.54 -17.54 1.30
C GLU A 160 -27.46 -18.53 0.55
N GLN A 161 -28.72 -18.14 0.30
CA GLN A 161 -29.65 -18.95 -0.48
C GLN A 161 -29.16 -19.16 -1.92
N ARG A 162 -28.69 -18.09 -2.58
CA ARG A 162 -28.16 -18.17 -3.96
C ARG A 162 -26.91 -19.06 -4.04
N LEU A 163 -25.99 -18.95 -3.08
CA LEU A 163 -24.81 -19.82 -2.99
C LEU A 163 -25.22 -21.28 -2.79
N THR A 164 -26.23 -21.55 -1.96
CA THR A 164 -26.75 -22.90 -1.77
C THR A 164 -27.40 -23.45 -3.04
N ASP A 165 -28.18 -22.63 -3.75
CA ASP A 165 -28.81 -23.02 -5.01
C ASP A 165 -27.78 -23.31 -6.11
N LEU A 166 -26.71 -22.51 -6.19
CA LEU A 166 -25.56 -22.77 -7.06
C LEU A 166 -24.94 -24.14 -6.77
N LEU A 167 -24.68 -24.46 -5.50
CA LEU A 167 -24.09 -25.74 -5.12
C LEU A 167 -25.02 -26.92 -5.40
N ARG A 168 -26.34 -26.76 -5.17
CA ARG A 168 -27.33 -27.79 -5.53
C ARG A 168 -27.43 -28.02 -7.04
N GLY A 169 -27.32 -26.95 -7.84
CA GLY A 169 -27.31 -27.02 -9.30
C GLY A 169 -26.02 -27.61 -9.89
N GLY A 170 -24.95 -27.66 -9.11
CA GLY A 170 -23.64 -28.13 -9.51
C GLY A 170 -22.80 -27.05 -10.20
N LEU A 171 -21.52 -26.98 -9.85
CA LEU A 171 -20.62 -25.91 -10.29
C LEU A 171 -20.35 -25.95 -11.80
N ALA A 172 -20.48 -27.10 -12.46
CA ALA A 172 -20.24 -27.22 -13.91
C ALA A 172 -21.17 -26.34 -14.76
N ALA A 173 -22.38 -26.03 -14.26
CA ALA A 173 -23.32 -25.14 -14.95
C ALA A 173 -23.01 -23.65 -14.74
N ALA A 174 -22.10 -23.31 -13.81
CA ALA A 174 -21.76 -21.93 -13.49
C ALA A 174 -21.08 -21.20 -14.66
N GLU A 175 -20.30 -21.91 -15.48
CA GLU A 175 -19.67 -21.37 -16.69
C GLU A 175 -20.72 -20.92 -17.73
N GLN A 176 -21.86 -21.61 -17.80
CA GLN A 176 -22.93 -21.34 -18.75
C GLN A 176 -23.88 -20.22 -18.28
N SER A 177 -23.88 -19.92 -16.98
CA SER A 177 -24.79 -18.95 -16.36
C SER A 177 -24.46 -17.49 -16.72
N GLY A 178 -23.28 -17.25 -17.31
CA GLY A 178 -22.84 -15.94 -17.79
C GLY A 178 -22.57 -14.90 -16.69
N TYR A 179 -21.91 -13.80 -17.06
CA TYR A 179 -21.52 -12.74 -16.12
C TYR A 179 -22.72 -11.94 -15.57
N GLY A 180 -23.87 -11.96 -16.26
CA GLY A 180 -25.05 -11.17 -15.89
C GLY A 180 -25.69 -11.56 -14.57
N LEU A 181 -25.75 -12.86 -14.25
CA LEU A 181 -26.33 -13.34 -12.98
C LEU A 181 -25.49 -12.89 -11.77
N TRP A 182 -24.17 -12.90 -11.93
CA TRP A 182 -23.23 -12.44 -10.91
C TRP A 182 -23.34 -10.93 -10.70
N GLU A 183 -23.44 -10.14 -11.77
CA GLU A 183 -23.65 -8.69 -11.64
C GLU A 183 -25.01 -8.33 -11.04
N GLU A 184 -26.08 -9.06 -11.37
CA GLU A 184 -27.37 -8.86 -10.70
C GLU A 184 -27.26 -9.12 -9.19
N THR A 185 -26.61 -10.21 -8.81
CA THR A 185 -26.38 -10.55 -7.40
C THR A 185 -25.51 -9.50 -6.71
N ALA A 186 -24.45 -9.01 -7.36
CA ALA A 186 -23.60 -7.96 -6.83
C ALA A 186 -24.34 -6.62 -6.70
N ALA A 187 -25.21 -6.26 -7.65
CA ALA A 187 -26.04 -5.07 -7.58
C ALA A 187 -26.98 -5.11 -6.35
N ARG A 188 -27.60 -6.26 -6.09
CA ARG A 188 -28.41 -6.45 -4.88
C ARG A 188 -27.62 -6.28 -3.59
N MET A 189 -26.35 -6.69 -3.56
CA MET A 189 -25.49 -6.46 -2.39
C MET A 189 -25.17 -4.97 -2.21
N VAL A 190 -25.00 -4.20 -3.30
CA VAL A 190 -24.87 -2.74 -3.22
C VAL A 190 -26.16 -2.11 -2.66
N ASP A 191 -27.33 -2.54 -3.13
CA ASP A 191 -28.63 -2.07 -2.62
C ASP A 191 -28.84 -2.42 -1.14
N ALA A 192 -28.35 -3.58 -0.72
CA ALA A 192 -28.30 -4.02 0.68
C ALA A 192 -27.28 -3.24 1.53
N GLN A 193 -26.50 -2.32 0.95
CA GLN A 193 -25.42 -1.56 1.60
C GLN A 193 -24.23 -2.43 2.04
N ALA A 194 -23.95 -3.50 1.30
CA ALA A 194 -22.85 -4.44 1.53
C ALA A 194 -21.85 -4.46 0.34
N PRO A 195 -21.14 -3.34 0.08
CA PRO A 195 -20.28 -3.24 -1.10
C PRO A 195 -19.11 -4.24 -1.09
N GLY A 196 -18.66 -4.70 0.09
CA GLY A 196 -17.65 -5.75 0.20
C GLY A 196 -18.16 -7.11 -0.29
N LEU A 197 -19.39 -7.49 0.09
CA LEU A 197 -20.05 -8.69 -0.46
C LEU A 197 -20.25 -8.57 -1.97
N ALA A 198 -20.64 -7.38 -2.45
CA ALA A 198 -20.78 -7.13 -3.89
C ALA A 198 -19.47 -7.34 -4.65
N ALA A 199 -18.34 -6.90 -4.10
CA ALA A 199 -17.03 -7.12 -4.71
C ALA A 199 -16.69 -8.61 -4.80
N ARG A 200 -16.88 -9.37 -3.72
CA ARG A 200 -16.65 -10.82 -3.68
C ARG A 200 -17.53 -11.59 -4.67
N VAL A 201 -18.79 -11.20 -4.82
CA VAL A 201 -19.69 -11.79 -5.82
C VAL A 201 -19.18 -11.57 -7.25
N ARG A 202 -18.63 -10.38 -7.56
CA ARG A 202 -18.04 -10.13 -8.89
C ARG A 202 -16.78 -10.97 -9.13
N GLU A 203 -15.96 -11.13 -8.10
CA GLU A 203 -14.78 -12.00 -8.14
C GLU A 203 -15.18 -13.45 -8.45
N LEU A 204 -16.25 -13.97 -7.82
CA LEU A 204 -16.81 -15.30 -8.16
C LEU A 204 -17.17 -15.42 -9.64
N GLY A 205 -17.79 -14.38 -10.21
CA GLY A 205 -18.16 -14.36 -11.63
C GLY A 205 -16.97 -14.41 -12.59
N ALA A 206 -15.77 -14.03 -12.14
CA ALA A 206 -14.54 -14.11 -12.93
C ALA A 206 -13.85 -15.49 -12.83
N VAL A 207 -14.14 -16.29 -11.79
CA VAL A 207 -13.45 -17.56 -11.53
C VAL A 207 -13.60 -18.58 -12.68
N PRO A 208 -14.78 -18.79 -13.31
CA PRO A 208 -14.89 -19.75 -14.41
C PRO A 208 -13.94 -19.50 -15.57
N ALA A 209 -13.59 -18.23 -15.83
CA ALA A 209 -12.65 -17.84 -16.87
C ALA A 209 -11.16 -17.92 -16.46
N SER A 210 -10.84 -18.41 -15.26
CA SER A 210 -9.48 -18.45 -14.70
C SER A 210 -8.63 -19.65 -15.16
N GLY A 211 -9.13 -20.47 -16.09
CA GLY A 211 -8.41 -21.62 -16.64
C GLY A 211 -8.61 -22.94 -15.86
N PRO A 212 -7.73 -23.94 -16.06
CA PRO A 212 -7.88 -25.27 -15.47
C PRO A 212 -8.03 -25.24 -13.94
N GLY A 213 -8.85 -26.12 -13.38
CA GLY A 213 -9.11 -26.20 -11.94
C GLY A 213 -10.07 -25.14 -11.39
N TRP A 214 -10.72 -24.34 -12.24
CA TRP A 214 -11.66 -23.31 -11.81
C TRP A 214 -12.83 -23.83 -10.95
N PRO A 215 -13.37 -25.07 -11.09
CA PRO A 215 -14.49 -25.48 -10.25
C PRO A 215 -14.11 -25.58 -8.77
N VAL A 216 -12.87 -26.04 -8.49
CA VAL A 216 -12.35 -26.10 -7.12
C VAL A 216 -12.15 -24.70 -6.57
N ARG A 217 -11.53 -23.80 -7.34
CA ARG A 217 -11.39 -22.39 -6.94
C ARG A 217 -12.74 -21.72 -6.69
N LEU A 218 -13.73 -21.97 -7.55
CA LEU A 218 -15.06 -21.39 -7.38
C LEU A 218 -15.70 -21.88 -6.07
N LEU A 219 -15.54 -23.17 -5.75
CA LEU A 219 -16.01 -23.72 -4.47
C LEU A 219 -15.32 -23.08 -3.27
N GLU A 220 -14.00 -22.92 -3.31
CA GLU A 220 -13.22 -22.27 -2.26
C GLU A 220 -13.68 -20.83 -2.02
N GLU A 221 -13.81 -20.05 -3.09
CA GLU A 221 -14.25 -18.65 -3.02
C GLU A 221 -15.72 -18.54 -2.56
N CYS A 222 -16.59 -19.47 -2.98
CA CYS A 222 -17.97 -19.57 -2.48
C CYS A 222 -17.99 -19.90 -0.98
N ALA A 223 -17.13 -20.79 -0.51
CA ALA A 223 -17.03 -21.14 0.91
C ALA A 223 -16.55 -19.96 1.76
N LEU A 224 -15.57 -19.20 1.28
CA LEU A 224 -15.10 -17.98 1.94
C LEU A 224 -16.21 -16.91 1.98
N LEU A 225 -16.98 -16.74 0.90
CA LEU A 225 -18.10 -15.81 0.88
C LEU A 225 -19.22 -16.25 1.83
N HIS A 226 -19.58 -17.53 1.84
CA HIS A 226 -20.56 -18.09 2.78
C HIS A 226 -20.11 -17.91 4.23
N LEU A 227 -18.82 -18.12 4.53
CA LEU A 227 -18.27 -17.88 5.86
C LEU A 227 -18.46 -16.40 6.27
N LEU A 228 -18.28 -15.45 5.35
CA LEU A 228 -18.46 -14.01 5.63
C LEU A 228 -19.93 -13.67 5.89
N ASP A 229 -20.85 -14.24 5.12
CA ASP A 229 -22.28 -14.10 5.34
C ASP A 229 -22.68 -14.65 6.73
N ALA A 230 -22.24 -15.87 7.04
CA ALA A 230 -22.50 -16.51 8.33
C ALA A 230 -21.92 -15.69 9.50
N ALA A 231 -20.71 -15.15 9.34
CA ALA A 231 -20.08 -14.28 10.33
C ALA A 231 -20.86 -12.96 10.51
N TRP A 232 -21.35 -12.34 9.43
CA TRP A 232 -22.17 -11.14 9.49
C TRP A 232 -23.52 -11.37 10.19
N LEU A 233 -24.19 -12.47 9.85
CA LEU A 233 -25.47 -12.86 10.45
C LEU A 233 -25.31 -13.25 11.93
N GLY A 234 -24.17 -13.84 12.30
CA GLY A 234 -23.80 -14.23 13.66
C GLY A 234 -23.00 -13.20 14.45
N ARG A 235 -22.81 -11.98 13.93
CA ARG A 235 -21.81 -11.00 14.42
C ARG A 235 -21.89 -10.66 15.91
N ASP A 236 -23.09 -10.70 16.50
CA ASP A 236 -23.30 -10.35 17.91
C ASP A 236 -22.74 -11.41 18.88
N ARG A 237 -22.35 -12.59 18.36
CA ARG A 237 -21.70 -13.67 19.11
C ARG A 237 -20.18 -13.72 18.88
N LEU A 238 -19.65 -12.88 17.99
CA LEU A 238 -18.22 -12.90 17.65
C LEU A 238 -17.42 -12.09 18.68
N PRO A 239 -16.14 -12.44 18.91
CA PRO A 239 -15.23 -11.56 19.62
C PRO A 239 -15.22 -10.14 19.00
N PRO A 240 -15.09 -9.07 19.80
CA PRO A 240 -15.20 -7.69 19.29
C PRO A 240 -14.26 -7.38 18.13
N THR A 241 -13.04 -7.92 18.16
CA THR A 241 -12.01 -7.74 17.11
C THR A 241 -12.40 -8.43 15.80
N LEU A 242 -12.89 -9.67 15.85
CA LEU A 242 -13.39 -10.37 14.67
C LEU A 242 -14.68 -9.72 14.13
N ALA A 243 -15.57 -9.24 15.00
CA ALA A 243 -16.75 -8.48 14.58
C ALA A 243 -16.36 -7.19 13.84
N ALA A 244 -15.30 -6.50 14.26
CA ALA A 244 -14.75 -5.35 13.54
C ALA A 244 -14.19 -5.76 12.16
N THR A 245 -13.42 -6.86 12.08
CA THR A 245 -12.93 -7.42 10.81
C THR A 245 -14.09 -7.72 9.85
N VAL A 246 -15.15 -8.40 10.32
CA VAL A 246 -16.35 -8.70 9.53
C VAL A 246 -17.03 -7.42 9.01
N ARG A 247 -17.16 -6.37 9.83
CA ARG A 247 -17.71 -5.07 9.40
C ARG A 247 -16.91 -4.46 8.26
N THR A 248 -15.58 -4.45 8.36
CA THR A 248 -14.71 -3.94 7.30
C THR A 248 -14.83 -4.79 6.03
N ARG A 249 -14.85 -6.12 6.15
CA ARG A 249 -14.94 -7.07 5.02
C ARG A 249 -16.27 -6.99 4.27
N VAL A 250 -17.40 -6.70 4.94
CA VAL A 250 -18.68 -6.43 4.24
C VAL A 250 -18.74 -5.03 3.60
N GLY A 251 -17.72 -4.20 3.85
CA GLY A 251 -17.55 -2.89 3.23
C GLY A 251 -18.09 -1.71 4.04
N LEU A 252 -18.24 -1.87 5.37
CA LEU A 252 -18.50 -0.73 6.24
C LEU A 252 -17.22 0.09 6.45
N PRO A 253 -17.30 1.43 6.42
CA PRO A 253 -16.15 2.26 6.73
C PRO A 253 -15.75 2.06 8.19
N ALA A 254 -14.45 1.90 8.42
CA ALA A 254 -13.84 1.95 9.74
C ALA A 254 -13.07 3.26 9.88
N SER A 255 -12.93 3.75 11.11
CA SER A 255 -12.04 4.84 11.46
C SER A 255 -10.86 4.28 12.25
N PRO A 256 -9.68 4.91 12.19
CA PRO A 256 -8.57 4.54 13.06
C PRO A 256 -8.96 4.74 14.53
N GLU A 257 -8.53 3.84 15.40
CA GLU A 257 -8.90 3.80 16.82
C GLU A 257 -7.67 3.60 17.72
N GLY A 258 -7.73 4.14 18.94
CA GLY A 258 -6.65 4.05 19.91
C GLY A 258 -5.56 5.13 19.78
N PRO A 259 -4.56 5.12 20.67
CA PRO A 259 -3.47 6.08 20.64
C PRO A 259 -2.53 5.84 19.43
N PRO A 260 -1.97 6.90 18.83
CA PRO A 260 -0.97 6.75 17.79
C PRO A 260 0.29 6.06 18.35
N VAL A 261 0.84 5.11 17.61
CA VAL A 261 2.14 4.50 17.87
C VAL A 261 3.19 5.35 17.18
N HIS A 262 3.96 6.09 17.97
CA HIS A 262 5.13 6.83 17.48
C HIS A 262 6.32 5.88 17.39
N ASP A 263 6.95 5.86 16.22
CA ASP A 263 8.10 5.01 15.94
C ASP A 263 8.92 5.60 14.78
N ARG A 264 10.09 5.00 14.54
CA ARG A 264 10.89 5.10 13.33
C ARG A 264 10.49 3.96 12.39
N TRP A 265 9.81 4.30 11.31
CA TRP A 265 9.21 3.34 10.40
C TRP A 265 10.04 3.21 9.12
N LEU A 266 10.69 2.07 8.92
CA LEU A 266 11.34 1.71 7.66
C LEU A 266 10.29 1.43 6.58
N VAL A 267 10.37 2.13 5.44
CA VAL A 267 9.54 1.89 4.27
C VAL A 267 10.05 0.66 3.51
N LEU A 268 9.36 -0.46 3.64
CA LEU A 268 9.79 -1.75 3.09
C LEU A 268 9.39 -1.94 1.63
N ALA A 269 8.19 -1.53 1.25
CA ALA A 269 7.68 -1.71 -0.11
C ALA A 269 6.57 -0.70 -0.41
N GLN A 270 6.46 -0.33 -1.69
CA GLN A 270 5.36 0.50 -2.20
C GLN A 270 4.93 0.00 -3.57
N TYR A 271 3.64 -0.28 -3.75
CA TYR A 271 3.09 -0.70 -5.04
C TYR A 271 1.61 -0.33 -5.18
N ASP A 272 1.16 -0.22 -6.43
CA ASP A 272 -0.21 0.16 -6.76
C ASP A 272 -1.00 -1.07 -7.23
N THR A 273 -2.22 -1.24 -6.68
CA THR A 273 -3.22 -2.20 -7.13
C THR A 273 -4.38 -1.48 -7.81
N HIS A 274 -5.03 -2.16 -8.75
CA HIS A 274 -6.14 -1.60 -9.52
C HIS A 274 -7.45 -2.27 -9.15
N GLU A 275 -8.38 -1.50 -8.59
CA GLU A 275 -9.73 -1.93 -8.22
C GLU A 275 -10.74 -1.18 -9.12
N GLY A 276 -10.93 -1.71 -10.32
CA GLY A 276 -11.78 -1.10 -11.35
C GLY A 276 -11.29 0.29 -11.76
N ARG A 277 -11.95 1.33 -11.25
CA ARG A 277 -11.62 2.74 -11.54
C ARG A 277 -10.75 3.40 -10.47
N ILE A 278 -10.47 2.71 -9.38
CA ILE A 278 -9.69 3.21 -8.25
C ILE A 278 -8.31 2.57 -8.30
N VAL A 279 -7.28 3.37 -8.07
CA VAL A 279 -5.92 2.88 -7.84
C VAL A 279 -5.67 2.94 -6.34
N ALA A 280 -5.31 1.83 -5.72
CA ALA A 280 -4.94 1.78 -4.31
C ALA A 280 -3.43 1.56 -4.20
N ARG A 281 -2.73 2.47 -3.54
CA ARG A 281 -1.33 2.31 -3.19
C ARG A 281 -1.20 1.65 -1.84
N ARG A 282 -0.40 0.61 -1.78
CA ARG A 282 -0.02 -0.12 -0.58
C ARG A 282 1.40 0.26 -0.22
N ILE A 283 1.62 0.68 1.03
CA ILE A 283 2.95 0.98 1.55
C ILE A 283 3.17 0.17 2.83
N TRP A 284 4.13 -0.74 2.79
CA TRP A 284 4.53 -1.54 3.94
C TRP A 284 5.60 -0.83 4.75
N LEU A 285 5.40 -0.77 6.05
CA LEU A 285 6.28 -0.13 7.02
C LEU A 285 6.66 -1.12 8.12
N TYR A 286 7.86 -0.97 8.68
CA TYR A 286 8.30 -1.67 9.89
C TYR A 286 8.85 -0.71 10.93
N GLY A 287 8.29 -0.74 12.14
CA GLY A 287 8.70 0.08 13.26
C GLY A 287 9.92 -0.51 13.97
N GLU A 288 11.03 0.23 14.00
CA GLU A 288 12.29 -0.20 14.61
C GLU A 288 12.16 -0.43 16.12
N GLU A 289 11.45 0.45 16.83
CA GLU A 289 11.33 0.38 18.29
C GLU A 289 10.16 -0.50 18.74
N SER A 290 9.03 -0.41 18.03
CA SER A 290 7.82 -1.19 18.38
C SER A 290 7.85 -2.61 17.86
N GLY A 291 8.72 -2.92 16.89
CA GLY A 291 8.78 -4.19 16.20
C GLY A 291 7.52 -4.52 15.39
N ARG A 292 6.71 -3.52 15.03
CA ARG A 292 5.41 -3.69 14.36
C ARG A 292 5.53 -3.51 12.86
N THR A 293 4.81 -4.34 12.12
CA THR A 293 4.56 -4.11 10.69
C THR A 293 3.25 -3.36 10.52
N ALA A 294 3.24 -2.34 9.66
CA ALA A 294 2.05 -1.54 9.35
C ALA A 294 1.86 -1.38 7.83
N LEU A 295 0.60 -1.27 7.41
CA LEU A 295 0.18 -1.03 6.04
C LEU A 295 -0.52 0.32 5.93
N LEU A 296 0.01 1.21 5.12
CA LEU A 296 -0.69 2.43 4.72
C LEU A 296 -1.38 2.20 3.38
N LEU A 297 -2.61 2.71 3.27
CA LEU A 297 -3.39 2.70 2.04
C LEU A 297 -3.65 4.13 1.57
N SER A 298 -3.31 4.42 0.32
CA SER A 298 -3.64 5.69 -0.32
C SER A 298 -4.43 5.44 -1.59
N TYR A 299 -5.50 6.18 -1.82
CA TYR A 299 -6.40 5.95 -2.94
C TYR A 299 -6.33 7.09 -3.97
N GLY A 300 -6.28 6.71 -5.23
CA GLY A 300 -6.35 7.59 -6.39
C GLY A 300 -7.64 7.33 -7.18
N ALA A 301 -8.38 8.40 -7.50
CA ALA A 301 -9.53 8.30 -8.39
C ALA A 301 -9.09 8.00 -9.84
N ALA A 302 -10.03 7.61 -10.70
CA ALA A 302 -9.76 7.23 -12.09
C ALA A 302 -8.78 8.18 -12.82
N GLY A 303 -7.64 7.63 -13.25
CA GLY A 303 -6.60 8.35 -13.97
C GLY A 303 -5.75 9.30 -13.10
N ARG A 304 -5.86 9.23 -11.77
CA ARG A 304 -5.01 9.96 -10.82
C ARG A 304 -4.29 8.97 -9.91
N SER A 305 -2.99 9.20 -9.75
CA SER A 305 -2.18 8.40 -8.81
C SER A 305 -2.52 8.75 -7.36
N PRO A 306 -2.42 7.79 -6.45
CA PRO A 306 -2.50 8.02 -5.01
C PRO A 306 -1.52 9.12 -4.56
N ALA A 307 -1.96 9.96 -3.62
CA ALA A 307 -1.23 11.17 -3.25
C ALA A 307 -0.01 10.86 -2.36
N LEU A 308 -0.11 9.88 -1.47
CA LEU A 308 0.99 9.48 -0.61
C LEU A 308 1.99 8.68 -1.43
N ALA A 309 3.27 9.03 -1.33
CA ALA A 309 4.35 8.31 -1.98
C ALA A 309 5.58 8.35 -1.07
N LEU A 310 5.93 7.24 -0.46
CA LEU A 310 7.07 7.14 0.45
C LEU A 310 8.18 6.34 -0.25
N PRO A 311 9.41 6.88 -0.39
CA PRO A 311 10.48 6.15 -1.05
C PRO A 311 10.87 4.90 -0.26
N VAL A 312 10.97 3.76 -0.94
CA VAL A 312 11.40 2.49 -0.32
C VAL A 312 12.84 2.61 0.19
N GLY A 313 13.11 2.01 1.35
CA GLY A 313 14.41 2.06 2.02
C GLY A 313 14.67 3.33 2.83
N THR A 314 13.72 4.26 2.88
CA THR A 314 13.78 5.43 3.78
C THR A 314 13.12 5.11 5.12
N THR A 315 13.50 5.84 6.15
CA THR A 315 12.87 5.76 7.48
C THR A 315 12.05 7.01 7.73
N ILE A 316 10.82 6.84 8.21
CA ILE A 316 9.96 7.97 8.59
C ILE A 316 9.74 8.01 10.09
N GLU A 317 9.86 9.18 10.69
CA GLU A 317 9.47 9.41 12.07
C GLU A 317 8.01 9.87 12.10
N ALA A 318 7.11 8.98 12.53
CA ALA A 318 5.68 9.22 12.42
C ALA A 318 4.88 8.53 13.53
N GLY A 319 3.73 9.13 13.88
CA GLY A 319 2.68 8.46 14.64
C GLY A 319 1.72 7.73 13.70
N LEU A 320 1.54 6.43 13.90
CA LEU A 320 0.57 5.62 13.15
C LEU A 320 -0.59 5.19 14.07
N THR A 321 -1.83 5.49 13.68
CA THR A 321 -3.02 5.05 14.43
C THR A 321 -3.61 3.81 13.77
N PRO A 322 -3.69 2.66 14.47
CA PRO A 322 -4.18 1.41 13.88
C PRO A 322 -5.68 1.48 13.60
N TYR A 323 -6.13 0.69 12.61
CA TYR A 323 -7.55 0.42 12.41
C TYR A 323 -8.02 -0.73 13.30
N PRO A 324 -9.30 -0.71 13.74
CA PRO A 324 -9.86 -1.80 14.53
C PRO A 324 -10.00 -3.07 13.70
N GLY A 325 -9.79 -4.22 14.32
CA GLY A 325 -9.93 -5.52 13.68
C GLY A 325 -8.85 -6.48 14.15
N ALA A 326 -9.23 -7.75 14.27
CA ALA A 326 -8.29 -8.83 14.56
C ALA A 326 -7.27 -8.95 13.41
N GLY A 327 -5.98 -8.96 13.73
CA GLY A 327 -4.91 -9.10 12.73
C GLY A 327 -4.82 -7.98 11.69
N GLN A 328 -5.49 -6.83 11.87
CA GLN A 328 -5.37 -5.74 10.91
C GLN A 328 -4.05 -4.98 11.06
N LEU A 329 -3.28 -4.95 9.98
CA LEU A 329 -2.02 -4.23 9.88
C LEU A 329 -2.23 -2.80 9.36
N ARG A 330 -3.46 -2.46 8.96
CA ARG A 330 -3.77 -1.16 8.40
C ARG A 330 -3.64 -0.09 9.49
N ALA A 331 -2.95 1.00 9.14
CA ALA A 331 -2.85 2.19 9.99
C ALA A 331 -3.12 3.46 9.19
N GLU A 332 -3.51 4.51 9.90
CA GLU A 332 -3.59 5.87 9.39
C GLU A 332 -2.31 6.62 9.77
N LEU A 333 -1.70 7.27 8.78
CA LEU A 333 -0.50 8.09 8.98
C LEU A 333 -0.88 9.44 9.57
N GLY A 334 -0.31 9.77 10.73
CA GLY A 334 -0.41 11.10 11.32
C GLY A 334 0.24 12.19 10.46
N GLU A 335 -0.16 13.44 10.68
CA GLU A 335 0.46 14.57 9.98
C GLU A 335 1.80 14.97 10.61
N GLY A 336 2.66 15.65 9.85
CA GLY A 336 3.93 16.18 10.36
C GLY A 336 5.00 15.12 10.60
N PHE A 337 5.08 14.11 9.74
CA PHE A 337 6.20 13.15 9.76
C PHE A 337 7.43 13.71 9.05
N GLY A 338 8.61 13.25 9.46
CA GLY A 338 9.87 13.54 8.78
C GLY A 338 10.40 12.31 8.06
N ILE A 339 10.97 12.48 6.87
CA ILE A 339 11.70 11.42 6.16
C ILE A 339 13.20 11.58 6.41
N SER A 340 13.83 10.53 6.92
CA SER A 340 15.28 10.32 6.86
C SER A 340 15.62 9.31 5.76
N ALA A 341 16.67 9.59 4.99
CA ALA A 341 17.23 8.69 3.99
C ALA A 341 18.38 7.85 4.58
N ASP A 342 18.56 7.86 5.90
CA ASP A 342 19.48 6.95 6.56
C ASP A 342 19.08 5.51 6.24
N ALA A 343 20.06 4.74 5.77
CA ALA A 343 19.85 3.33 5.50
C ALA A 343 19.61 2.58 6.82
N ALA A 344 18.42 2.03 6.97
CA ALA A 344 18.05 1.21 8.11
C ALA A 344 18.39 -0.27 7.84
N PRO A 345 18.74 -1.04 8.88
CA PRO A 345 18.90 -2.49 8.74
C PRO A 345 17.56 -3.15 8.35
N PRO A 346 17.60 -4.31 7.67
CA PRO A 346 16.38 -5.06 7.39
C PRO A 346 15.67 -5.46 8.68
N PRO A 347 14.32 -5.59 8.66
CA PRO A 347 13.58 -6.09 9.81
C PRO A 347 14.08 -7.46 10.26
N PRO A 348 13.98 -7.79 11.56
CA PRO A 348 14.19 -9.16 12.01
C PRO A 348 13.25 -10.09 11.25
N GLY A 349 13.80 -11.19 10.76
CA GLY A 349 13.06 -12.20 10.01
C GLY A 349 13.16 -13.59 10.63
N GLY A 350 12.42 -14.52 10.05
CA GLY A 350 12.37 -15.92 10.45
C GLY A 350 12.76 -16.86 9.32
N THR A 351 12.60 -18.15 9.60
CA THR A 351 12.71 -19.24 8.65
C THR A 351 11.48 -19.33 7.74
N VAL A 352 11.57 -20.22 6.75
CA VAL A 352 10.45 -20.59 5.86
C VAL A 352 9.27 -21.15 6.69
N ALA A 353 9.52 -22.04 7.66
CA ALA A 353 8.51 -22.52 8.59
C ALA A 353 7.87 -21.39 9.43
N ASP A 354 8.67 -20.43 9.93
CA ASP A 354 8.15 -19.32 10.72
C ASP A 354 7.15 -18.46 9.92
N ALA A 355 7.42 -18.26 8.63
CA ALA A 355 6.52 -17.53 7.74
C ALA A 355 5.17 -18.24 7.56
N VAL A 356 5.19 -19.55 7.31
CA VAL A 356 3.95 -20.35 7.20
C VAL A 356 3.18 -20.36 8.52
N ALA A 357 3.89 -20.50 9.65
CA ALA A 357 3.28 -20.48 10.97
C ALA A 357 2.69 -19.08 11.31
N ALA A 358 3.35 -18.00 10.90
CA ALA A 358 2.84 -16.64 11.07
C ALA A 358 1.56 -16.42 10.26
N TYR A 359 1.53 -16.86 9.00
CA TYR A 359 0.31 -16.81 8.19
C TYR A 359 -0.82 -17.65 8.79
N GLY A 360 -0.52 -18.87 9.27
CA GLY A 360 -1.48 -19.73 9.95
C GLY A 360 -2.09 -19.11 11.21
N ARG A 361 -1.28 -18.41 12.02
CA ARG A 361 -1.79 -17.64 13.18
C ARG A 361 -2.63 -16.44 12.74
N ALA A 362 -2.25 -15.74 11.68
CA ALA A 362 -3.04 -14.61 11.19
C ALA A 362 -4.43 -15.06 10.67
N LEU A 363 -4.52 -16.25 10.08
CA LEU A 363 -5.79 -16.84 9.65
C LEU A 363 -6.76 -17.16 10.80
N THR A 364 -6.27 -17.36 12.03
CA THR A 364 -7.18 -17.56 13.18
C THR A 364 -7.87 -16.27 13.61
N GLU A 365 -7.26 -15.12 13.28
CA GLU A 365 -7.77 -13.78 13.58
C GLU A 365 -8.62 -13.22 12.42
N ASP A 366 -8.21 -13.46 11.17
CA ASP A 366 -8.94 -13.10 9.95
C ASP A 366 -8.94 -14.26 8.95
N PRO A 367 -10.01 -15.08 8.91
CA PRO A 367 -10.11 -16.23 8.01
C PRO A 367 -10.10 -15.89 6.51
N TRP A 368 -10.33 -14.63 6.14
CA TRP A 368 -10.34 -14.16 4.74
C TRP A 368 -9.02 -13.51 4.33
N LEU A 369 -7.97 -13.67 5.15
CA LEU A 369 -6.67 -13.11 4.86
C LEU A 369 -5.97 -13.90 3.74
N GLU A 370 -5.66 -13.21 2.64
CA GLU A 370 -4.99 -13.83 1.50
C GLU A 370 -3.49 -14.01 1.71
N SER A 371 -2.86 -13.09 2.45
CA SER A 371 -1.43 -13.08 2.73
C SER A 371 -1.09 -12.33 4.03
N TRP A 372 0.08 -12.63 4.59
CA TRP A 372 0.65 -11.99 5.77
C TRP A 372 2.08 -11.51 5.51
N PRO A 373 2.46 -10.28 5.87
CA PRO A 373 3.81 -9.79 5.64
C PRO A 373 4.79 -10.47 6.57
N VAL A 374 5.90 -10.94 6.01
CA VAL A 374 6.99 -11.60 6.74
C VAL A 374 8.33 -11.23 6.13
N THR A 375 9.37 -11.26 6.97
CA THR A 375 10.76 -11.19 6.53
C THR A 375 11.38 -12.58 6.66
N LEU A 376 11.83 -13.14 5.55
CA LEU A 376 12.61 -14.38 5.50
C LEU A 376 14.09 -14.06 5.61
N ARG A 377 14.85 -14.83 6.39
CA ARG A 377 16.31 -14.75 6.45
C ARG A 377 16.94 -15.94 5.77
N GLU A 378 18.12 -15.71 5.20
CA GLU A 378 18.99 -16.76 4.66
C GLU A 378 18.28 -17.65 3.63
N VAL A 379 17.56 -17.03 2.69
CA VAL A 379 16.87 -17.74 1.61
C VAL A 379 17.53 -17.51 0.27
N ILE A 380 17.52 -18.53 -0.58
CA ILE A 380 18.09 -18.50 -1.93
C ILE A 380 16.94 -18.71 -2.94
N PRO A 381 16.73 -17.79 -3.90
CA PRO A 381 15.80 -18.01 -5.00
C PRO A 381 16.35 -19.07 -5.95
N VAL A 382 15.60 -20.16 -6.14
CA VAL A 382 15.97 -21.26 -7.05
C VAL A 382 14.83 -21.57 -8.03
N PRO A 383 15.15 -21.96 -9.27
CA PRO A 383 14.16 -22.46 -10.21
C PRO A 383 13.60 -23.81 -9.75
N ALA A 384 12.30 -24.03 -9.98
CA ALA A 384 11.58 -25.27 -9.71
C ALA A 384 10.77 -25.68 -10.97
N PRO A 385 10.30 -26.93 -11.08
CA PRO A 385 9.57 -27.41 -12.27
C PRO A 385 8.39 -26.53 -12.69
N ASP A 386 7.65 -26.00 -11.71
CA ASP A 386 6.43 -25.20 -11.92
C ASP A 386 6.62 -23.70 -11.60
N GLY A 387 7.87 -23.21 -11.52
CA GLY A 387 8.15 -21.80 -11.24
C GLY A 387 9.45 -21.57 -10.48
N TRP A 388 9.37 -20.81 -9.39
CA TRP A 388 10.52 -20.48 -8.53
C TRP A 388 10.16 -20.72 -7.07
N GLN A 389 11.17 -20.97 -6.24
CA GLN A 389 11.03 -21.17 -4.80
C GLN A 389 12.10 -20.38 -4.05
N LEU A 390 11.79 -20.00 -2.82
CA LEU A 390 12.76 -19.52 -1.84
C LEU A 390 13.11 -20.68 -0.92
N VAL A 391 14.37 -21.12 -0.97
CA VAL A 391 14.85 -22.28 -0.20
C VAL A 391 15.75 -21.79 0.91
N ASP A 392 15.67 -22.41 2.08
CA ASP A 392 16.63 -22.15 3.16
C ASP A 392 18.08 -22.52 2.76
N THR A 393 19.06 -22.04 3.51
CA THR A 393 20.48 -22.35 3.28
C THR A 393 20.82 -23.83 3.42
N GLU A 394 20.02 -24.59 4.16
CA GLU A 394 20.22 -26.01 4.40
C GLU A 394 19.57 -26.91 3.32
N GLY A 395 18.79 -26.34 2.41
CA GLY A 395 18.04 -27.06 1.38
C GLY A 395 16.86 -27.89 1.91
N ARG A 396 16.38 -27.64 3.14
CA ARG A 396 15.37 -28.48 3.80
C ARG A 396 13.95 -27.99 3.60
N GLU A 397 13.76 -26.68 3.68
CA GLU A 397 12.45 -26.05 3.54
C GLU A 397 12.43 -25.09 2.35
N ALA A 398 11.28 -25.04 1.67
CA ALA A 398 11.08 -24.19 0.51
C ALA A 398 9.68 -23.57 0.53
N LEU A 399 9.59 -22.30 0.13
CA LEU A 399 8.34 -21.59 -0.12
C LEU A 399 8.21 -21.32 -1.63
N PRO A 400 7.09 -21.70 -2.28
CA PRO A 400 6.87 -21.35 -3.68
C PRO A 400 6.73 -19.83 -3.83
N VAL A 401 7.40 -19.27 -4.83
CA VAL A 401 7.19 -17.88 -5.24
C VAL A 401 5.84 -17.77 -5.93
N ALA A 402 5.01 -16.83 -5.49
CA ALA A 402 3.67 -16.65 -6.01
C ALA A 402 3.68 -16.39 -7.54
N ALA A 403 2.74 -17.00 -8.27
CA ALA A 403 2.67 -16.87 -9.73
C ALA A 403 2.59 -15.40 -10.22
N ALA A 404 1.93 -14.53 -9.44
CA ALA A 404 1.85 -13.09 -9.73
C ALA A 404 3.24 -12.43 -9.74
N ALA A 405 4.16 -12.88 -8.88
CA ALA A 405 5.52 -12.38 -8.83
C ALA A 405 6.39 -12.84 -10.01
N LEU A 406 6.12 -14.04 -10.55
CA LEU A 406 6.85 -14.60 -11.70
C LEU A 406 6.69 -13.75 -12.97
N ASN A 407 5.55 -13.08 -13.12
CA ASN A 407 5.25 -12.22 -14.26
C ASN A 407 5.90 -10.83 -14.17
N ARG A 408 6.55 -10.51 -13.05
CA ARG A 408 7.18 -9.19 -12.83
C ARG A 408 8.70 -9.29 -13.04
N PRO A 409 9.35 -8.20 -13.51
CA PRO A 409 10.82 -8.10 -13.53
C PRO A 409 11.47 -8.34 -12.15
N ALA A 410 10.68 -8.19 -11.08
CA ALA A 410 11.00 -8.47 -9.68
C ALA A 410 11.82 -9.75 -9.47
N LEU A 411 11.42 -10.85 -10.13
CA LEU A 411 12.08 -12.15 -9.96
C LEU A 411 13.52 -12.14 -10.47
N TRP A 412 13.75 -11.53 -11.63
CA TRP A 412 15.10 -11.41 -12.20
C TRP A 412 15.98 -10.48 -11.36
N LYS A 413 15.39 -9.42 -10.80
CA LYS A 413 16.09 -8.53 -9.85
C LYS A 413 16.49 -9.31 -8.59
N LEU A 414 15.57 -10.10 -8.02
CA LEU A 414 15.83 -10.95 -6.86
C LEU A 414 16.96 -11.97 -7.13
N ALA A 415 16.89 -12.68 -8.25
CA ALA A 415 17.93 -13.64 -8.65
C ALA A 415 19.29 -12.96 -8.88
N ALA A 416 19.31 -11.77 -9.49
CA ALA A 416 20.53 -11.00 -9.71
C ALA A 416 21.16 -10.51 -8.41
N VAL A 417 20.35 -10.05 -7.45
CA VAL A 417 20.82 -9.63 -6.11
C VAL A 417 21.36 -10.81 -5.31
N SER A 418 20.71 -11.98 -5.42
CA SER A 418 21.21 -13.21 -4.80
C SER A 418 22.56 -13.62 -5.37
N GLY A 419 22.68 -13.70 -6.70
CA GLY A 419 23.88 -14.28 -7.33
C GLY A 419 24.16 -15.72 -6.89
N GLY A 420 23.15 -16.42 -6.34
CA GLY A 420 23.29 -17.74 -5.69
C GLY A 420 23.64 -17.68 -4.20
N ALA A 421 23.87 -16.50 -3.63
CA ALA A 421 24.08 -16.31 -2.20
C ALA A 421 22.75 -16.10 -1.44
N PRO A 422 22.72 -16.40 -0.13
CA PRO A 422 21.54 -16.17 0.70
C PRO A 422 21.17 -14.69 0.79
N LEU A 423 19.86 -14.44 0.89
CA LEU A 423 19.26 -13.13 1.02
C LEU A 423 18.40 -13.03 2.27
N ILE A 424 18.14 -11.79 2.69
CA ILE A 424 17.00 -11.43 3.52
C ILE A 424 15.92 -10.90 2.59
N VAL A 425 14.69 -11.40 2.68
CA VAL A 425 13.60 -11.06 1.74
C VAL A 425 12.35 -10.71 2.53
N PHE A 426 11.85 -9.49 2.35
CA PHE A 426 10.53 -9.09 2.84
C PHE A 426 9.48 -9.32 1.76
N GLY A 427 8.35 -9.89 2.16
CA GLY A 427 7.25 -10.13 1.24
C GLY A 427 5.96 -10.58 1.92
N GLU A 428 4.97 -10.89 1.10
CA GLU A 428 3.66 -11.36 1.54
C GLU A 428 3.58 -12.88 1.41
N CYS A 429 3.46 -13.60 2.53
CA CYS A 429 3.28 -15.05 2.56
C CYS A 429 1.79 -15.39 2.58
N GLY A 430 1.30 -16.11 1.56
CA GLY A 430 -0.10 -16.50 1.46
C GLY A 430 -0.29 -17.92 0.93
N HIS A 431 -1.56 -18.33 0.82
CA HIS A 431 -1.93 -19.66 0.30
C HIS A 431 -1.51 -19.91 -1.15
N ARG A 432 -1.22 -18.84 -1.92
CA ARG A 432 -0.72 -18.90 -3.31
C ARG A 432 0.80 -18.87 -3.43
N GLY A 433 1.51 -18.91 -2.29
CA GLY A 433 2.95 -18.77 -2.20
C GLY A 433 3.39 -17.41 -1.64
N PHE A 434 4.68 -17.16 -1.74
CA PHE A 434 5.34 -15.98 -1.23
C PHE A 434 5.53 -14.94 -2.35
N ASP A 435 5.03 -13.72 -2.13
CA ASP A 435 5.24 -12.58 -3.01
C ASP A 435 6.41 -11.70 -2.51
N PRO A 436 7.62 -11.80 -3.10
CA PRO A 436 8.78 -11.01 -2.67
C PRO A 436 8.63 -9.54 -3.09
N LEU A 437 8.75 -8.63 -2.12
CA LEU A 437 8.56 -7.19 -2.31
C LEU A 437 9.86 -6.38 -2.13
N ALA A 438 10.75 -6.80 -1.24
CA ALA A 438 12.06 -6.18 -1.03
C ALA A 438 13.11 -7.22 -0.62
N ALA A 439 14.38 -6.94 -0.93
CA ALA A 439 15.49 -7.83 -0.60
C ALA A 439 16.74 -7.07 -0.13
N TRP A 440 17.54 -7.77 0.69
CA TRP A 440 18.85 -7.35 1.15
C TRP A 440 19.82 -8.52 1.01
N PRO A 441 21.09 -8.28 0.63
CA PRO A 441 22.14 -9.29 0.75
C PRO A 441 22.27 -9.78 2.20
N ALA A 442 22.44 -11.08 2.42
CA ALA A 442 22.65 -11.61 3.79
C ALA A 442 23.99 -11.14 4.40
N ALA A 443 24.93 -10.68 3.56
CA ALA A 443 26.22 -10.13 3.97
C ALA A 443 26.27 -8.61 3.76
N ALA A 444 26.19 -7.86 4.84
CA ALA A 444 27.01 -6.68 4.99
C ALA A 444 27.88 -6.88 6.22
N GLY A 445 29.21 -6.92 6.03
CA GLY A 445 30.14 -6.75 7.15
C GLY A 445 29.75 -5.50 7.93
N ALA A 446 30.10 -5.44 9.22
CA ALA A 446 29.57 -4.50 10.22
C ALA A 446 29.59 -2.99 9.89
N HIS A 447 30.06 -2.56 8.71
CA HIS A 447 30.28 -1.17 8.31
C HIS A 447 29.67 -0.78 6.95
N THR A 448 28.91 -1.65 6.26
CA THR A 448 28.16 -1.23 5.05
C THR A 448 26.66 -1.28 5.36
N PRO A 449 25.92 -0.16 5.27
CA PRO A 449 24.47 -0.22 5.36
C PRO A 449 23.92 -1.09 4.22
N ALA A 450 23.09 -2.07 4.54
CA ALA A 450 22.45 -2.91 3.54
C ALA A 450 21.36 -2.07 2.84
N GLU A 451 21.63 -1.68 1.59
CA GLU A 451 20.65 -0.94 0.78
C GLU A 451 19.41 -1.80 0.53
N THR A 452 18.23 -1.22 0.75
CA THR A 452 16.97 -1.91 0.50
C THR A 452 16.73 -1.99 -0.99
N VAL A 453 16.74 -3.20 -1.55
CA VAL A 453 16.42 -3.39 -2.96
C VAL A 453 14.93 -3.60 -3.12
N ALA A 454 14.23 -2.56 -3.58
CA ALA A 454 12.82 -2.67 -3.96
C ALA A 454 12.65 -3.61 -5.15
N LEU A 455 11.74 -4.59 -5.06
CA LEU A 455 11.49 -5.56 -6.13
C LEU A 455 10.30 -5.15 -7.01
N ILE A 456 9.49 -4.18 -6.59
CA ILE A 456 8.30 -3.68 -7.29
C ILE A 456 8.34 -2.16 -7.40
#